data_AF-A0A482XJT1-F1
#
_entry.id   AF-A0A482XJT1-F1
#
_cell.length_a   1.000
_cell.length_b   1.000
_cell.length_c   1.000
_cell.angle_alpha   90.00
_cell.angle_beta   90.00
_cell.angle_gamma   90.00
#
_symmetry.space_group_name_H-M   'P 1'
#
loop_
_entity.id
_entity.type
_entity.pdbx_description
1 polymer ?
#
loop_
_entity_poly.entity_id
_entity_poly.type
_entity_poly.pdbx_seq_one_letter_code
_entity_poly.pdbx_strand_id
1 'polypeptide(L)'
;MSNTRFIGGDVLAVIFGLFLRWCISLQSYSGQDSPPMYGDYEAQRHWMEITVNLPTKEWYFNTSNNDLMYWGLDYPPLTAYHSMVCGYVAKYFNPDFVKLHESRGYESINHKLFMRASVFISELLTFVPAICLYFSFSKSRKTESFKSVSKENMSDSKTRLSSTLMVTIALIYPGLILIDYGHFQFNCVSLGLFVFALVSIIQHNYIVSSIFFCLALSYKQMELYHSLPFFFYFLGLCYNLWQYEGFKQGLFLLFIIGSSVIMTFLLVWLPFLQEKKTTFQVLHRLFPIARGVFEDKVANFWCCLNVFYKIRNYVSNDSMAKICLFDTVFSVLPSCVDLFLNPTFHKFKLSLINSSLAFFLFSFQVHEKSILLVSIPILLQFPQDQFPCFWFLIISTFSMSHLFMKDNILIPYIGLTVFFYLFILSALDLKSIITTSVISAQTRVPSFFGRKFMLNIDFCRIVKWVFHLSMLGCLIITVCSLTLEPPEKYPDLYPLLISFYSFIHFLLFFIYFNFSQISSKVCVKLKMN
;
A
#
# COMPACT_ATOMS: atom_id res chain seq x y z
N MET A 1 12.55 -28.18 -3.89
CA MET A 1 13.23 -27.13 -4.67
C MET A 1 12.78 -27.23 -6.14
N SER A 2 11.66 -26.60 -6.51
CA SER A 2 11.28 -26.47 -7.91
C SER A 2 12.06 -25.30 -8.51
N ASN A 3 12.84 -25.53 -9.56
CA ASN A 3 13.59 -24.53 -10.32
C ASN A 3 12.70 -23.33 -10.71
N THR A 4 12.73 -22.26 -9.91
CA THR A 4 12.29 -20.92 -10.31
C THR A 4 13.34 -20.37 -11.27
N ARG A 5 13.30 -20.80 -12.54
CA ARG A 5 14.11 -20.15 -13.58
C ARG A 5 13.60 -18.71 -13.70
N PHE A 6 14.38 -17.76 -13.19
CA PHE A 6 14.26 -16.35 -13.56
C PHE A 6 14.38 -16.29 -15.08
N ILE A 7 13.27 -15.98 -15.77
CA ILE A 7 13.24 -15.93 -17.22
C ILE A 7 13.87 -14.59 -17.61
N GLY A 8 14.68 -14.53 -18.67
CA GLY A 8 15.32 -13.29 -19.12
C GLY A 8 14.36 -12.10 -19.32
N GLY A 9 13.06 -12.37 -19.54
CA GLY A 9 12.01 -11.35 -19.56
C GLY A 9 11.80 -10.63 -18.23
N ASP A 10 11.88 -11.32 -17.09
CA ASP A 10 11.70 -10.69 -15.77
C ASP A 10 12.87 -9.74 -15.47
N VAL A 11 14.07 -10.05 -15.93
CA VAL A 11 15.24 -9.16 -15.81
C VAL A 11 15.04 -7.87 -16.61
N LEU A 12 14.53 -7.97 -17.85
CA LEU A 12 14.21 -6.79 -18.66
C LEU A 12 13.11 -5.95 -18.01
N ALA A 13 12.08 -6.58 -17.46
CA ALA A 13 11.03 -5.89 -16.70
C ALA A 13 11.59 -5.11 -15.51
N VAL A 14 12.51 -5.72 -14.75
CA VAL A 14 13.20 -5.08 -13.62
C VAL A 14 14.04 -3.90 -14.10
N ILE A 15 14.91 -4.10 -15.09
CA ILE A 15 15.77 -3.02 -15.62
C ILE A 15 14.92 -1.84 -16.11
N PHE A 16 13.81 -2.13 -16.81
CA PHE A 16 12.91 -1.09 -17.30
C PHE A 16 12.22 -0.32 -16.16
N GLY A 17 11.70 -1.03 -15.16
CA GLY A 17 11.08 -0.39 -13.98
C GLY A 17 12.07 0.46 -13.18
N LEU A 18 13.31 -0.01 -13.03
CA LEU A 18 14.39 0.73 -12.36
C LEU A 18 14.82 1.97 -13.16
N PHE A 19 14.89 1.85 -14.49
CA PHE A 19 15.19 2.98 -15.36
C PHE A 19 14.16 4.12 -15.20
N LEU A 20 12.87 3.80 -15.22
CA LEU A 20 11.81 4.81 -15.03
C LEU A 20 11.92 5.55 -13.69
N ARG A 21 12.26 4.84 -12.60
CA ARG A 21 12.51 5.44 -11.29
C ARG A 21 13.68 6.40 -11.31
N TRP A 22 14.78 5.97 -11.93
CA TRP A 22 15.98 6.79 -12.02
C TRP A 22 15.74 8.06 -12.85
N CYS A 23 14.91 8.02 -13.89
CA CYS A 23 14.50 9.22 -14.63
C CYS A 23 13.82 10.28 -13.74
N ILE A 24 13.07 9.86 -12.70
CA ILE A 24 12.40 10.79 -11.77
C ILE A 24 13.38 11.38 -10.76
N SER A 25 14.48 10.68 -10.44
CA SER A 25 15.44 11.10 -9.42
C SER A 25 16.03 12.51 -9.63
N LEU A 26 16.08 12.97 -10.89
CA LEU A 26 16.59 14.28 -11.30
C LEU A 26 15.64 15.45 -10.95
N GLN A 27 14.37 15.15 -10.73
CA GLN A 27 13.30 16.12 -10.51
C GLN A 27 13.30 16.63 -9.06
N SER A 28 12.51 17.66 -8.78
CA SER A 28 12.36 18.21 -7.42
C SER A 28 11.86 17.17 -6.41
N TYR A 29 12.01 17.48 -5.13
CA TYR A 29 11.55 16.66 -4.00
C TYR A 29 10.68 17.48 -3.06
N SER A 30 10.04 16.81 -2.11
CA SER A 30 9.16 17.48 -1.17
C SER A 30 9.88 18.48 -0.29
N GLY A 31 9.46 19.74 -0.41
CA GLY A 31 10.01 20.87 0.32
C GLY A 31 11.39 21.33 -0.13
N GLN A 32 11.75 21.09 -1.40
CA GLN A 32 12.96 21.68 -1.99
C GLN A 32 12.89 23.22 -1.95
N ASP A 33 13.99 23.87 -1.56
CA ASP A 33 14.13 25.32 -1.50
C ASP A 33 13.03 26.01 -0.66
N SER A 34 12.49 25.33 0.37
CA SER A 34 11.38 25.83 1.19
C SER A 34 11.70 25.94 2.69
N PRO A 35 12.63 26.83 3.10
CA PRO A 35 12.91 27.08 4.52
C PRO A 35 11.69 27.67 5.26
N PRO A 36 11.62 27.56 6.60
CA PRO A 36 12.61 26.94 7.48
C PRO A 36 12.40 25.43 7.69
N MET A 37 11.23 24.88 7.38
CA MET A 37 10.88 23.50 7.70
C MET A 37 11.13 22.52 6.55
N TYR A 38 11.23 22.93 5.29
CA TYR A 38 11.36 22.00 4.15
C TYR A 38 10.21 20.96 4.14
N GLY A 39 10.47 19.72 3.68
CA GLY A 39 9.46 18.67 3.53
C GLY A 39 9.96 17.28 3.90
N ASP A 40 9.30 16.24 3.39
CA ASP A 40 9.59 14.84 3.73
C ASP A 40 11.05 14.43 3.45
N TYR A 41 11.70 15.04 2.45
CA TYR A 41 13.11 14.83 2.16
C TYR A 41 14.01 15.22 3.34
N GLU A 42 13.77 16.39 3.92
CA GLU A 42 14.51 16.89 5.08
C GLU A 42 14.20 16.07 6.33
N ALA A 43 12.96 15.57 6.48
CA ALA A 43 12.61 14.67 7.56
C ALA A 43 13.48 13.40 7.55
N GLN A 44 13.61 12.76 6.39
CA GLN A 44 14.46 11.57 6.27
C GLN A 44 15.94 11.88 6.50
N ARG A 45 16.45 13.01 5.99
CA ARG A 45 17.83 13.45 6.24
C ARG A 45 18.07 13.67 7.74
N HIS A 46 17.17 14.38 8.40
CA HIS A 46 17.27 14.66 9.82
C HIS A 46 17.24 13.37 10.66
N TRP A 47 16.43 12.38 10.25
CA TRP A 47 16.44 11.06 10.90
C TRP A 47 17.80 10.35 10.77
N MET A 48 18.48 10.48 9.63
CA MET A 48 19.84 9.96 9.46
C MET A 48 20.85 10.72 10.35
N GLU A 49 20.72 12.04 10.48
CA GLU A 49 21.54 12.88 11.38
C GLU A 49 21.41 12.46 12.85
N ILE A 50 20.18 12.39 13.37
CA ILE A 50 19.97 12.10 14.80
C ILE A 50 20.37 10.65 15.15
N THR A 51 20.11 9.69 14.25
CA THR A 51 20.36 8.27 14.55
C THR A 51 21.84 7.91 14.53
N VAL A 52 22.65 8.63 13.76
CA VAL A 52 24.11 8.44 13.71
C VAL A 52 24.85 9.16 14.84
N ASN A 53 24.35 10.31 15.28
CA ASN A 53 25.07 11.17 16.22
C ASN A 53 24.58 11.06 17.67
N LEU A 54 23.35 10.59 17.91
CA LEU A 54 22.77 10.53 19.25
C LEU A 54 22.57 9.08 19.73
N PRO A 55 22.64 8.83 21.05
CA PRO A 55 22.30 7.52 21.60
C PRO A 55 20.81 7.22 21.43
N THR A 56 20.44 5.94 21.32
CA THR A 56 19.07 5.46 21.06
C THR A 56 18.01 6.01 22.02
N LYS A 57 18.40 6.26 23.28
CA LYS A 57 17.54 6.86 24.31
C LYS A 57 17.11 8.30 24.03
N GLU A 58 17.76 8.99 23.08
CA GLU A 58 17.45 10.38 22.72
C GLU A 58 16.66 10.50 21.41
N TRP A 59 16.57 9.45 20.59
CA TRP A 59 15.98 9.52 19.24
C TRP A 59 14.53 9.99 19.21
N TYR A 60 13.74 9.64 20.22
CA TYR A 60 12.31 9.97 20.32
C TYR A 60 11.99 11.00 21.41
N PHE A 61 13.00 11.64 21.99
CA PHE A 61 12.83 12.61 23.08
C PHE A 61 13.29 13.99 22.66
N ASN A 62 12.64 15.01 23.23
CA ASN A 62 13.12 16.38 23.12
C ASN A 62 14.34 16.55 24.03
N THR A 63 15.49 16.88 23.47
CA THR A 63 16.74 17.11 24.21
C THR A 63 17.41 18.39 23.72
N SER A 64 18.54 18.78 24.31
CA SER A 64 19.35 19.89 23.78
C SER A 64 19.87 19.63 22.37
N ASN A 65 19.94 18.35 21.96
CA ASN A 65 20.47 17.93 20.66
C ASN A 65 19.41 17.41 19.68
N ASN A 66 18.18 17.16 20.14
CA ASN A 66 17.08 16.67 19.32
C ASN A 66 15.82 17.49 19.58
N ASP A 67 15.40 18.25 18.57
CA ASP A 67 14.18 19.06 18.62
C ASP A 67 13.05 18.31 17.93
N LEU A 68 12.10 17.79 18.72
CA LEU A 68 10.99 17.01 18.17
C LEU A 68 10.00 17.83 17.32
N MET A 69 10.08 19.16 17.37
CA MET A 69 9.29 20.05 16.49
C MET A 69 9.93 20.19 15.11
N TYR A 70 11.24 19.95 14.97
CA TYR A 70 11.94 19.92 13.70
C TYR A 70 12.08 18.47 13.22
N TRP A 71 11.05 17.95 12.56
CA TRP A 71 11.03 16.59 11.99
C TRP A 71 11.45 15.46 12.95
N GLY A 72 10.94 15.49 14.18
CA GLY A 72 11.16 14.39 15.12
C GLY A 72 10.75 13.02 14.55
N LEU A 73 11.41 11.98 15.04
CA LEU A 73 11.22 10.61 14.56
C LEU A 73 9.81 10.09 14.87
N ASP A 74 9.01 9.82 13.83
CA ASP A 74 7.59 9.43 13.92
C ASP A 74 7.31 7.99 13.49
N TYR A 75 8.34 7.25 13.07
CA TYR A 75 8.24 5.86 12.61
C TYR A 75 8.85 4.88 13.63
N PRO A 76 8.49 3.59 13.58
CA PRO A 76 8.90 2.63 14.58
C PRO A 76 10.39 2.26 14.44
N PRO A 77 10.94 1.51 15.42
CA PRO A 77 12.38 1.29 15.54
C PRO A 77 13.10 0.79 14.28
N LEU A 78 12.46 0.01 13.42
CA LEU A 78 13.14 -0.51 12.22
C LEU A 78 13.44 0.59 11.21
N THR A 79 12.62 1.64 11.09
CA THR A 79 12.99 2.83 10.32
C THR A 79 14.16 3.53 10.96
N ALA A 80 14.19 3.68 12.27
CA ALA A 80 15.29 4.35 12.96
C ALA A 80 16.63 3.64 12.68
N TYR A 81 16.65 2.31 12.74
CA TYR A 81 17.85 1.54 12.38
C TYR A 81 18.19 1.65 10.89
N HIS A 82 17.20 1.69 10.00
CA HIS A 82 17.44 1.91 8.58
C HIS A 82 18.05 3.30 8.32
N SER A 83 17.48 4.36 8.91
CA SER A 83 18.03 5.72 8.87
C SER A 83 19.44 5.78 9.45
N MET A 84 19.73 5.02 10.52
CA MET A 84 21.07 4.90 11.08
C MET A 84 22.06 4.30 10.09
N VAL A 85 21.70 3.19 9.43
CA VAL A 85 22.53 2.56 8.40
C VAL A 85 22.77 3.51 7.23
N CYS A 86 21.71 4.14 6.70
CA CYS A 86 21.84 5.14 5.65
C CYS A 86 22.71 6.32 6.08
N GLY A 87 22.56 6.80 7.32
CA GLY A 87 23.35 7.91 7.85
C GLY A 87 24.83 7.59 8.02
N TYR A 88 25.18 6.36 8.42
CA TYR A 88 26.59 5.94 8.47
C TYR A 88 27.21 5.92 7.07
N VAL A 89 26.47 5.44 6.07
CA VAL A 89 26.90 5.50 4.66
C VAL A 89 27.00 6.95 4.18
N ALA A 90 26.05 7.82 4.55
CA ALA A 90 26.08 9.25 4.25
C ALA A 90 27.35 9.92 4.81
N LYS A 91 27.65 9.67 6.09
CA LYS A 91 28.82 10.19 6.79
C LYS A 91 30.14 9.76 6.14
N TYR A 92 30.18 8.53 5.61
CA TYR A 92 31.35 8.03 4.87
C TYR A 92 31.58 8.79 3.55
N PHE A 93 30.52 9.12 2.81
CA PHE A 93 30.63 9.88 1.56
C PHE A 93 30.88 11.38 1.79
N ASN A 94 30.11 11.99 2.67
CA ASN A 94 30.29 13.37 3.09
C ASN A 94 29.72 13.58 4.51
N PRO A 95 30.58 13.83 5.52
CA PRO A 95 30.15 14.11 6.89
C PRO A 95 29.15 15.25 7.01
N ASP A 96 29.18 16.24 6.11
CA ASP A 96 28.31 17.42 6.16
C ASP A 96 26.83 17.07 5.95
N PHE A 97 26.50 15.94 5.33
CA PHE A 97 25.11 15.52 5.11
C PHE A 97 24.35 15.26 6.42
N VAL A 98 25.09 14.82 7.45
CA VAL A 98 24.55 14.37 8.75
C VAL A 98 25.28 15.02 9.91
N LYS A 99 25.87 16.20 9.70
CA LYS A 99 26.58 16.93 10.74
C LYS A 99 25.59 17.53 11.74
N LEU A 100 25.67 17.09 12.99
CA LEU A 100 24.76 17.52 14.04
C LEU A 100 24.77 19.05 14.17
N HIS A 101 23.59 19.68 14.25
CA HIS A 101 23.38 21.14 14.37
C HIS A 101 23.70 22.00 13.16
N GLU A 102 24.48 21.50 12.19
CA GLU A 102 24.88 22.27 10.99
C GLU A 102 24.15 21.82 9.72
N SER A 103 23.73 20.55 9.65
CA SER A 103 23.16 19.96 8.43
C SER A 103 21.65 20.16 8.26
N ARG A 104 20.99 20.92 9.14
CA ARG A 104 19.55 21.24 9.01
C ARG A 104 19.29 22.04 7.74
N GLY A 105 18.42 21.54 6.88
CA GLY A 105 18.11 22.14 5.59
C GLY A 105 19.23 22.00 4.55
N TYR A 106 20.12 21.00 4.70
CA TYR A 106 21.25 20.84 3.79
C TYR A 106 20.81 20.43 2.38
N GLU A 107 21.07 21.30 1.42
CA GLU A 107 20.78 21.08 0.00
C GLU A 107 22.05 21.13 -0.83
N SER A 108 22.32 20.03 -1.55
CA SER A 108 23.36 20.00 -2.58
C SER A 108 23.04 18.91 -3.60
N ILE A 109 23.61 19.04 -4.81
CA ILE A 109 23.39 18.05 -5.88
C ILE A 109 23.91 16.66 -5.47
N ASN A 110 25.03 16.60 -4.77
CA ASN A 110 25.63 15.35 -4.29
C ASN A 110 24.76 14.72 -3.20
N HIS A 111 24.20 15.54 -2.30
CA HIS A 111 23.29 15.06 -1.26
C HIS A 111 22.00 14.51 -1.87
N LYS A 112 21.41 15.23 -2.84
CA LYS A 112 20.25 14.75 -3.60
C LYS A 112 20.51 13.40 -4.25
N LEU A 113 21.65 13.26 -4.93
CA LEU A 113 22.06 12.00 -5.56
C LEU A 113 22.20 10.85 -4.55
N PHE A 114 22.83 11.11 -3.40
CA PHE A 114 22.96 10.14 -2.31
C PHE A 114 21.59 9.70 -1.80
N MET A 115 20.72 10.65 -1.49
CA MET A 115 19.39 10.37 -0.96
C MET A 115 18.57 9.56 -1.97
N ARG A 116 18.57 9.94 -3.27
CA ARG A 116 17.88 9.17 -4.33
C ARG A 116 18.45 7.76 -4.48
N ALA A 117 19.77 7.59 -4.40
CA ALA A 117 20.41 6.29 -4.45
C ALA A 117 20.05 5.42 -3.24
N SER A 118 19.88 6.01 -2.04
CA SER A 118 19.48 5.27 -0.84
C SER A 118 18.08 4.63 -0.99
N VAL A 119 17.11 5.39 -1.52
CA VAL A 119 15.77 4.87 -1.84
C VAL A 119 15.88 3.77 -2.90
N PHE A 120 16.66 4.01 -3.96
CA PHE A 120 16.88 3.05 -5.04
C PHE A 120 17.42 1.70 -4.56
N ILE A 121 18.47 1.73 -3.73
CA ILE A 121 19.09 0.52 -3.18
C ILE A 121 18.12 -0.18 -2.23
N SER A 122 17.43 0.58 -1.37
CA SER A 122 16.46 0.00 -0.43
C SER A 122 15.34 -0.75 -1.15
N GLU A 123 14.83 -0.22 -2.28
CA GLU A 123 13.82 -0.89 -3.10
C GLU A 123 14.37 -2.15 -3.78
N LEU A 124 15.58 -2.08 -4.33
CA LEU A 124 16.24 -3.20 -5.00
C LEU A 124 16.46 -4.39 -4.05
N LEU A 125 16.68 -4.11 -2.76
CA LEU A 125 16.87 -5.14 -1.73
C LEU A 125 15.55 -5.70 -1.20
N THR A 126 14.43 -4.99 -1.35
CA THR A 126 13.16 -5.33 -0.69
C THR A 126 12.01 -5.55 -1.67
N PHE A 127 11.44 -4.48 -2.23
CA PHE A 127 10.23 -4.54 -3.04
C PHE A 127 10.40 -5.30 -4.35
N VAL A 128 11.47 -5.03 -5.11
CA VAL A 128 11.74 -5.67 -6.41
C VAL A 128 11.81 -7.20 -6.29
N PRO A 129 12.65 -7.79 -5.42
CA PRO A 129 12.69 -9.23 -5.26
C PRO A 129 11.37 -9.78 -4.73
N ALA A 130 10.68 -9.09 -3.81
CA ALA A 130 9.40 -9.54 -3.28
C ALA A 130 8.33 -9.67 -4.37
N ILE A 131 8.21 -8.69 -5.27
CA ILE A 131 7.28 -8.70 -6.41
C ILE A 131 7.62 -9.81 -7.41
N CYS A 132 8.90 -9.96 -7.77
CA CYS A 132 9.35 -11.03 -8.67
C CYS A 132 9.03 -12.43 -8.10
N LEU A 133 9.33 -12.66 -6.82
CA LEU A 133 9.04 -13.93 -6.16
C LEU A 133 7.54 -14.18 -6.06
N TYR A 134 6.75 -13.16 -5.71
CA TYR A 134 5.29 -13.30 -5.59
C TYR A 134 4.66 -13.79 -6.88
N PHE A 135 4.97 -13.16 -8.03
CA PHE A 135 4.38 -13.57 -9.31
C PHE A 135 4.96 -14.89 -9.83
N SER A 136 6.22 -15.21 -9.50
CA SER A 136 6.82 -16.51 -9.79
C SER A 136 6.12 -17.66 -9.05
N PHE A 137 5.95 -17.55 -7.74
CA PHE A 137 5.32 -18.61 -6.93
C PHE A 137 3.80 -18.70 -7.11
N SER A 138 3.12 -17.57 -7.35
CA SER A 138 1.67 -17.57 -7.62
C SER A 138 1.29 -18.39 -8.86
N LYS A 139 2.19 -18.50 -9.85
CA LYS A 139 2.00 -19.33 -11.05
C LYS A 139 2.07 -20.83 -10.74
N SER A 140 2.97 -21.23 -9.84
CA SER A 140 3.17 -22.63 -9.47
C SER A 140 1.95 -23.20 -8.74
N ARG A 141 1.37 -22.47 -7.78
CA ARG A 141 0.19 -22.89 -7.00
C ARG A 141 -1.05 -23.19 -7.84
N LYS A 142 -1.30 -22.38 -8.89
CA LYS A 142 -2.43 -22.62 -9.81
C LYS A 142 -2.24 -23.90 -10.62
N THR A 143 -1.00 -24.24 -10.99
CA THR A 143 -0.67 -25.42 -11.79
C THR A 143 -0.89 -26.72 -11.01
N GLU A 144 -0.70 -26.70 -9.69
CA GLU A 144 -0.96 -27.85 -8.81
C GLU A 144 -2.46 -28.03 -8.52
N SER A 145 -3.20 -26.95 -8.23
CA SER A 145 -4.65 -27.04 -7.96
C SER A 145 -5.49 -27.47 -9.18
N PHE A 146 -5.03 -27.20 -10.41
CA PHE A 146 -5.76 -27.54 -11.63
C PHE A 146 -5.43 -28.96 -12.16
N LYS A 147 -4.33 -29.57 -11.73
CA LYS A 147 -3.98 -30.95 -12.10
C LYS A 147 -4.86 -32.00 -11.40
N SER A 148 -5.56 -31.64 -10.32
CA SER A 148 -6.39 -32.57 -9.55
C SER A 148 -7.89 -32.57 -9.89
N VAL A 149 -8.37 -31.69 -10.80
CA VAL A 149 -9.82 -31.50 -11.01
C VAL A 149 -10.31 -31.63 -12.46
N SER A 150 -9.49 -31.56 -13.51
CA SER A 150 -10.03 -31.68 -14.88
C SER A 150 -9.02 -32.19 -15.91
N LYS A 151 -9.04 -33.50 -16.18
CA LYS A 151 -8.72 -34.06 -17.49
C LYS A 151 -10.02 -34.08 -18.31
N GLU A 152 -10.47 -32.93 -18.79
CA GLU A 152 -11.41 -32.88 -19.92
C GLU A 152 -11.58 -31.42 -20.38
N ASN A 153 -11.12 -31.18 -21.60
CA ASN A 153 -11.59 -30.16 -22.55
C ASN A 153 -11.78 -28.72 -22.04
N MET A 154 -10.73 -27.90 -22.15
CA MET A 154 -10.91 -26.54 -22.71
C MET A 154 -9.57 -25.96 -23.17
N SER A 155 -9.54 -25.60 -24.46
CA SER A 155 -8.53 -24.78 -25.12
C SER A 155 -8.57 -23.32 -24.63
N ASP A 156 -8.37 -23.08 -23.34
CA ASP A 156 -8.29 -21.74 -22.72
C ASP A 156 -6.83 -21.28 -22.52
N SER A 157 -6.08 -21.29 -23.62
CA SER A 157 -4.69 -20.83 -23.68
C SER A 157 -4.54 -19.33 -23.99
N LYS A 158 -5.65 -18.57 -24.13
CA LYS A 158 -5.61 -17.19 -24.67
C LYS A 158 -5.54 -16.02 -23.68
N THR A 159 -5.62 -16.22 -22.36
CA THR A 159 -5.58 -15.09 -21.40
C THR A 159 -4.76 -15.39 -20.13
N ARG A 160 -3.70 -16.20 -20.24
CA ARG A 160 -2.70 -16.28 -19.15
C ARG A 160 -1.66 -15.18 -19.34
N LEU A 161 -1.84 -14.09 -18.60
CA LEU A 161 -0.81 -13.06 -18.42
C LEU A 161 0.51 -13.70 -17.99
N SER A 162 1.61 -13.34 -18.65
CA SER A 162 2.94 -13.80 -18.25
C SER A 162 3.31 -13.21 -16.88
N SER A 163 4.08 -13.96 -16.07
CA SER A 163 4.64 -13.44 -14.82
C SER A 163 5.41 -12.15 -15.05
N THR A 164 6.16 -12.10 -16.16
CA THR A 164 6.90 -10.94 -16.62
C THR A 164 6.01 -9.71 -16.78
N LEU A 165 4.86 -9.84 -17.44
CA LEU A 165 3.95 -8.70 -17.61
C LEU A 165 3.39 -8.20 -16.27
N MET A 166 3.13 -9.10 -15.31
CA MET A 166 2.68 -8.71 -13.97
C MET A 166 3.77 -8.01 -13.16
N VAL A 167 5.01 -8.51 -13.24
CA VAL A 167 6.17 -7.84 -12.65
C VAL A 167 6.35 -6.46 -13.29
N THR A 168 6.27 -6.34 -14.61
CA THR A 168 6.36 -5.05 -15.30
C THR A 168 5.28 -4.10 -14.79
N ILE A 169 3.99 -4.49 -14.80
CA ILE A 169 2.88 -3.62 -14.35
C ILE A 169 3.09 -3.15 -12.91
N ALA A 170 3.50 -4.03 -12.01
CA ALA A 170 3.77 -3.67 -10.61
C ALA A 170 4.94 -2.70 -10.48
N LEU A 171 6.02 -2.90 -11.23
CA LEU A 171 7.17 -2.03 -11.18
C LEU A 171 6.91 -0.69 -11.88
N ILE A 172 6.11 -0.62 -12.95
CA ILE A 172 5.85 0.65 -13.66
C ILE A 172 4.69 1.47 -13.05
N TYR A 173 4.12 1.05 -11.91
CA TYR A 173 3.01 1.74 -11.27
C TYR A 173 3.39 3.18 -10.85
N PRO A 174 2.75 4.23 -11.41
CA PRO A 174 3.16 5.61 -11.20
C PRO A 174 3.08 6.07 -9.75
N GLY A 175 2.05 5.66 -9.00
CA GLY A 175 1.83 6.10 -7.63
C GLY A 175 3.02 5.80 -6.71
N LEU A 176 3.62 4.61 -6.82
CA LEU A 176 4.82 4.27 -6.04
C LEU A 176 6.05 5.05 -6.51
N ILE A 177 6.27 5.11 -7.83
CA ILE A 177 7.46 5.78 -8.38
C ILE A 177 7.47 7.27 -7.99
N LEU A 178 6.33 7.96 -8.14
CA LEU A 178 6.23 9.39 -7.85
C LEU A 178 6.38 9.70 -6.37
N ILE A 179 5.86 8.85 -5.49
CA ILE A 179 5.98 9.07 -4.04
C ILE A 179 7.39 8.75 -3.54
N ASP A 180 7.97 7.62 -3.92
CA ASP A 180 9.28 7.24 -3.38
C ASP A 180 10.42 8.01 -4.07
N TYR A 181 10.37 8.21 -5.40
CA TYR A 181 11.45 8.86 -6.18
C TYR A 181 11.18 10.30 -6.59
N GLY A 182 9.95 10.80 -6.47
CA GLY A 182 9.62 12.21 -6.65
C GLY A 182 9.57 12.89 -5.29
N HIS A 183 8.47 12.68 -4.56
CA HIS A 183 8.19 13.25 -3.23
C HIS A 183 9.26 12.93 -2.18
N PHE A 184 9.91 11.75 -2.30
CA PHE A 184 10.97 11.22 -1.42
C PHE A 184 10.43 10.51 -0.17
N GLN A 185 10.21 9.20 -0.29
CA GLN A 185 9.80 8.33 0.80
C GLN A 185 10.40 6.93 0.66
N PHE A 186 10.50 6.22 1.78
CA PHE A 186 10.89 4.81 1.81
C PHE A 186 9.68 3.88 2.01
N ASN A 187 8.65 3.97 1.16
CA ASN A 187 7.48 3.09 1.30
C ASN A 187 7.78 1.67 0.85
N CYS A 188 8.55 1.53 -0.24
CA CYS A 188 8.90 0.24 -0.82
C CYS A 188 9.57 -0.74 0.14
N VAL A 189 10.27 -0.27 1.19
CA VAL A 189 10.86 -1.16 2.21
C VAL A 189 9.78 -1.89 3.01
N SER A 190 8.84 -1.15 3.59
CA SER A 190 7.70 -1.71 4.32
C SER A 190 6.84 -2.60 3.42
N LEU A 191 6.49 -2.07 2.24
CA LEU A 191 5.62 -2.76 1.29
C LEU A 191 6.30 -4.04 0.74
N GLY A 192 7.62 -4.02 0.53
CA GLY A 192 8.40 -5.19 0.14
C GLY A 192 8.41 -6.28 1.21
N LEU A 193 8.62 -5.91 2.47
CA LEU A 193 8.51 -6.82 3.62
C LEU A 193 7.10 -7.42 3.73
N PHE A 194 6.06 -6.60 3.54
CA PHE A 194 4.67 -7.07 3.46
C PHE A 194 4.46 -8.09 2.32
N VAL A 195 4.99 -7.83 1.11
CA VAL A 195 4.88 -8.78 0.00
C VAL A 195 5.67 -10.07 0.29
N PHE A 196 6.84 -10.00 0.90
CA PHE A 196 7.57 -11.20 1.36
C PHE A 196 6.76 -12.04 2.35
N ALA A 197 5.99 -11.40 3.23
CA ALA A 197 5.08 -12.12 4.12
C ALA A 197 4.02 -12.92 3.32
N LEU A 198 3.47 -12.35 2.24
CA LEU A 198 2.55 -13.04 1.33
C LEU A 198 3.24 -14.18 0.55
N VAL A 199 4.46 -13.96 0.05
CA VAL A 199 5.27 -15.01 -0.60
C VAL A 199 5.44 -16.20 0.34
N SER A 200 5.75 -15.95 1.60
CA SER A 200 5.93 -16.98 2.62
C SER A 200 4.63 -17.77 2.89
N ILE A 201 3.47 -17.11 2.85
CA ILE A 201 2.15 -17.78 2.92
C ILE A 201 1.90 -18.68 1.69
N ILE A 202 2.31 -18.23 0.50
CA ILE A 202 2.19 -19.05 -0.72
C ILE A 202 3.00 -20.34 -0.57
N GLN A 203 4.17 -20.25 0.06
CA GLN A 203 5.06 -21.38 0.36
C GLN A 203 4.67 -22.16 1.63
N HIS A 204 3.55 -21.82 2.28
CA HIS A 204 3.10 -22.44 3.54
C HIS A 204 4.07 -22.29 4.72
N ASN A 205 4.96 -21.29 4.69
CA ASN A 205 5.85 -20.96 5.80
C ASN A 205 5.28 -19.80 6.63
N TYR A 206 4.43 -20.14 7.59
CA TYR A 206 3.69 -19.16 8.41
C TYR A 206 4.57 -18.43 9.43
N ILE A 207 5.68 -19.05 9.88
CA ILE A 207 6.65 -18.43 10.80
C ILE A 207 7.34 -17.28 10.07
N VAL A 208 7.96 -17.56 8.92
CA VAL A 208 8.67 -16.55 8.14
C VAL A 208 7.73 -15.46 7.65
N SER A 209 6.48 -15.83 7.32
CA SER A 209 5.43 -14.85 7.03
C SER A 209 5.19 -13.88 8.18
N SER A 210 5.02 -14.42 9.40
CA SER A 210 4.77 -13.62 10.61
C SER A 210 5.95 -12.70 10.92
N ILE A 211 7.19 -13.18 10.77
CA ILE A 211 8.40 -12.38 10.94
C ILE A 211 8.41 -11.21 9.96
N PHE A 212 8.25 -11.48 8.65
CA PHE A 212 8.25 -10.43 7.62
C PHE A 212 7.14 -9.39 7.84
N PHE A 213 5.94 -9.81 8.23
CA PHE A 213 4.85 -8.89 8.50
C PHE A 213 5.12 -8.03 9.76
N CYS A 214 5.70 -8.60 10.82
CA CYS A 214 6.12 -7.83 12.00
C CYS A 214 7.22 -6.83 11.68
N LEU A 215 8.15 -7.18 10.78
CA LEU A 215 9.18 -6.27 10.29
C LEU A 215 8.56 -5.13 9.45
N ALA A 216 7.62 -5.42 8.57
CA ALA A 216 6.88 -4.40 7.82
C ALA A 216 6.19 -3.42 8.78
N LEU A 217 5.47 -3.94 9.79
CA LEU A 217 4.82 -3.13 10.82
C LEU A 217 5.79 -2.28 11.64
N SER A 218 6.95 -2.85 11.97
CA SER A 218 8.00 -2.15 12.71
C SER A 218 8.79 -1.16 11.85
N TYR A 219 8.58 -1.15 10.53
CA TYR A 219 9.10 -0.16 9.62
C TYR A 219 8.11 0.99 9.42
N LYS A 220 6.84 0.70 9.13
CA LYS A 220 5.79 1.72 9.08
C LYS A 220 4.55 1.21 9.79
N GLN A 221 4.13 1.91 10.85
CA GLN A 221 2.95 1.56 11.64
C GLN A 221 1.66 1.52 10.82
N MET A 222 1.63 2.19 9.66
CA MET A 222 0.49 2.19 8.74
C MET A 222 0.18 0.79 8.16
N GLU A 223 1.12 -0.16 8.19
CA GLU A 223 0.86 -1.58 7.86
C GLU A 223 -0.17 -2.24 8.79
N LEU A 224 -0.56 -1.59 9.88
CA LEU A 224 -1.71 -2.01 10.71
C LEU A 224 -2.98 -2.20 9.86
N TYR A 225 -3.10 -1.53 8.71
CA TYR A 225 -4.21 -1.66 7.78
C TYR A 225 -4.38 -3.11 7.27
N HIS A 226 -3.30 -3.89 7.27
CA HIS A 226 -3.25 -5.29 6.86
C HIS A 226 -3.30 -6.27 8.03
N SER A 227 -3.16 -5.81 9.27
CA SER A 227 -2.97 -6.66 10.45
C SER A 227 -4.17 -7.57 10.74
N LEU A 228 -5.40 -7.05 10.62
CA LEU A 228 -6.62 -7.83 10.88
C LEU A 228 -6.77 -8.99 9.87
N PRO A 229 -6.63 -8.80 8.55
CA PRO A 229 -6.59 -9.92 7.61
C PRO A 229 -5.56 -10.99 7.95
N PHE A 230 -4.33 -10.61 8.32
CA PHE A 230 -3.29 -11.58 8.72
C PHE A 230 -3.72 -12.37 9.97
N PHE A 231 -4.21 -11.67 10.98
CA PHE A 231 -4.67 -12.28 12.22
C PHE A 231 -5.81 -13.28 11.97
N PHE A 232 -6.89 -12.86 11.30
CA PHE A 232 -8.04 -13.72 11.04
C PHE A 232 -7.73 -14.87 10.05
N TYR A 233 -6.80 -14.66 9.11
CA TYR A 233 -6.31 -15.71 8.24
C TYR A 233 -5.60 -16.81 9.03
N PHE A 234 -4.60 -16.45 9.85
CA PHE A 234 -3.87 -17.43 10.66
C PHE A 234 -4.76 -18.08 11.72
N LEU A 235 -5.65 -17.32 12.35
CA LEU A 235 -6.62 -17.86 13.30
C LEU A 235 -7.56 -18.87 12.63
N GLY A 236 -8.04 -18.57 11.41
CA GLY A 236 -8.84 -19.49 10.62
C GLY A 236 -8.08 -20.77 10.25
N LEU A 237 -6.79 -20.67 9.90
CA LEU A 237 -5.95 -21.84 9.67
C LEU A 237 -5.80 -22.70 10.93
N CYS A 238 -5.55 -22.08 12.08
CA CYS A 238 -5.44 -22.78 13.36
C CYS A 238 -6.77 -23.47 13.73
N TYR A 239 -7.89 -22.79 13.51
CA TYR A 239 -9.22 -23.33 13.77
C TYR A 239 -9.54 -24.52 12.85
N ASN A 240 -9.23 -24.42 11.56
CA ASN A 240 -9.40 -25.54 10.63
C ASN A 240 -8.55 -26.75 11.05
N LEU A 241 -7.28 -26.55 11.41
CA LEU A 241 -6.44 -27.65 11.91
C LEU A 241 -6.99 -28.27 13.19
N TRP A 242 -7.54 -27.45 14.10
CA TRP A 242 -8.25 -27.97 15.27
C TRP A 242 -9.40 -28.89 14.85
N GLN A 243 -10.27 -28.44 13.96
CA GLN A 243 -11.45 -29.22 13.56
C GLN A 243 -11.10 -30.52 12.82
N TYR A 244 -10.06 -30.53 11.98
CA TYR A 244 -9.74 -31.68 11.12
C TYR A 244 -8.68 -32.63 11.69
N GLU A 245 -7.66 -32.11 12.39
CA GLU A 245 -6.52 -32.92 12.90
C GLU A 245 -6.51 -33.06 14.42
N GLY A 246 -7.16 -32.14 15.13
CA GLY A 246 -7.30 -32.17 16.59
C GLY A 246 -6.84 -30.88 17.27
N PHE A 247 -7.37 -30.65 18.47
CA PHE A 247 -7.14 -29.43 19.26
C PHE A 247 -5.66 -29.10 19.50
N LYS A 248 -4.84 -30.11 19.74
CA LYS A 248 -3.40 -29.93 20.04
C LYS A 248 -2.65 -29.35 18.84
N GLN A 249 -2.98 -29.77 17.62
CA GLN A 249 -2.33 -29.33 16.38
C GLN A 249 -2.67 -27.86 16.10
N GLY A 250 -3.95 -27.50 16.22
CA GLY A 250 -4.38 -26.10 16.08
C GLY A 250 -3.73 -25.17 17.11
N LEU A 251 -3.67 -25.58 18.38
CA LEU A 251 -2.98 -24.83 19.43
C LEU A 251 -1.47 -24.74 19.19
N PHE A 252 -0.83 -25.82 18.72
CA PHE A 252 0.59 -25.82 18.43
C PHE A 252 0.96 -24.83 17.33
N LEU A 253 0.17 -24.78 16.25
CA LEU A 253 0.36 -23.78 15.19
C LEU A 253 0.17 -22.36 15.75
N LEU A 254 -0.88 -22.13 16.54
CA LEU A 254 -1.13 -20.83 17.17
C LEU A 254 0.04 -20.40 18.07
N PHE A 255 0.58 -21.32 18.87
CA PHE A 255 1.73 -21.06 19.73
C PHE A 255 2.99 -20.71 18.92
N ILE A 256 3.27 -21.45 17.85
CA ILE A 256 4.42 -21.18 16.97
C ILE A 256 4.28 -19.81 16.30
N ILE A 257 3.12 -19.49 15.74
CA ILE A 257 2.88 -18.19 15.12
C ILE A 257 3.00 -17.08 16.17
N GLY A 258 2.30 -17.21 17.30
CA GLY A 258 2.32 -16.23 18.39
C GLY A 258 3.72 -15.97 18.96
N SER A 259 4.51 -17.03 19.18
CA SER A 259 5.90 -16.92 19.64
C SER A 259 6.81 -16.22 18.61
N SER A 260 6.63 -16.49 17.31
CA SER A 260 7.39 -15.82 16.25
C SER A 260 7.11 -14.31 16.19
N VAL A 261 5.85 -13.91 16.39
CA VAL A 261 5.42 -12.51 16.46
C VAL A 261 6.05 -11.83 17.67
N ILE A 262 5.88 -12.40 18.87
CA ILE A 262 6.42 -11.85 20.12
C ILE A 262 7.94 -11.72 20.04
N MET A 263 8.64 -12.77 19.61
CA MET A 263 10.10 -12.76 19.52
C MET A 263 10.59 -11.69 18.55
N THR A 264 9.94 -11.53 17.40
CA THR A 264 10.32 -10.52 16.41
C THR A 264 10.16 -9.11 16.97
N PHE A 265 9.03 -8.80 17.61
CA PHE A 265 8.84 -7.49 18.25
C PHE A 265 9.83 -7.26 19.39
N LEU A 266 10.08 -8.26 20.24
CA LEU A 266 11.07 -8.16 21.32
C LEU A 266 12.46 -7.84 20.79
N LEU A 267 12.90 -8.49 19.71
CA LEU A 267 14.22 -8.26 19.11
C LEU A 267 14.33 -6.86 18.50
N VAL A 268 13.32 -6.43 17.73
CA VAL A 268 13.33 -5.10 17.08
C VAL A 268 13.23 -3.96 18.09
N TRP A 269 12.39 -4.13 19.11
CA TRP A 269 12.11 -3.10 20.11
C TRP A 269 13.03 -3.14 21.33
N LEU A 270 13.98 -4.09 21.41
CA LEU A 270 14.80 -4.36 22.60
C LEU A 270 15.35 -3.10 23.31
N PRO A 271 16.01 -2.13 22.63
CA PRO A 271 16.55 -0.96 23.32
C PRO A 271 15.46 0.00 23.83
N PHE A 272 14.25 -0.07 23.28
CA PHE A 272 13.11 0.78 23.65
C PHE A 272 12.21 0.14 24.72
N LEU A 273 12.45 -1.13 25.09
CA LEU A 273 11.70 -1.86 26.12
C LEU A 273 12.32 -1.78 27.52
N GLN A 274 13.55 -1.25 27.64
CA GLN A 274 14.29 -1.20 28.91
C GLN A 274 13.59 -0.32 29.96
N GLU A 275 13.04 0.82 29.51
CA GLU A 275 12.33 1.76 30.37
C GLU A 275 10.91 1.99 29.85
N LYS A 276 9.92 1.89 30.75
CA LYS A 276 8.51 2.14 30.41
C LYS A 276 8.32 3.52 29.76
N LYS A 277 9.01 4.55 30.27
CA LYS A 277 8.93 5.92 29.75
C LYS A 277 9.33 5.98 28.27
N THR A 278 10.42 5.30 27.90
CA THR A 278 10.88 5.19 26.51
C THR A 278 9.87 4.47 25.65
N THR A 279 9.34 3.32 26.09
CA THR A 279 8.32 2.59 25.34
C THR A 279 7.08 3.45 25.06
N PHE A 280 6.55 4.12 26.09
CA PHE A 280 5.38 4.99 25.94
C PHE A 280 5.67 6.20 25.06
N GLN A 281 6.86 6.78 25.14
CA GLN A 281 7.25 7.90 24.29
C GLN A 281 7.28 7.50 22.81
N VAL A 282 7.89 6.35 22.49
CA VAL A 282 7.89 5.84 21.11
C VAL A 282 6.45 5.63 20.64
N LEU A 283 5.61 4.93 21.41
CA LEU A 283 4.21 4.69 21.06
C LEU A 283 3.42 5.98 20.83
N HIS A 284 3.63 7.01 21.67
CA HIS A 284 2.98 8.31 21.53
C HIS A 284 3.39 9.03 20.23
N ARG A 285 4.64 8.89 19.79
CA ARG A 285 5.11 9.43 18.49
C ARG A 285 4.52 8.66 17.31
N LEU A 286 4.38 7.34 17.41
CA LEU A 286 3.82 6.52 16.32
C LEU A 286 2.32 6.80 16.08
N PHE A 287 1.58 7.09 17.15
CA PHE A 287 0.14 7.35 17.11
C PHE A 287 -0.21 8.72 17.71
N PRO A 288 0.06 9.81 16.99
CA PRO A 288 -0.09 11.17 17.51
C PRO A 288 -1.56 11.61 17.49
N ILE A 289 -2.39 11.15 18.44
CA ILE A 289 -3.84 11.45 18.51
C ILE A 289 -4.15 12.96 18.49
N ALA A 290 -3.17 13.80 18.87
CA ALA A 290 -3.28 15.26 18.82
C ALA A 290 -3.57 15.83 17.41
N ARG A 291 -3.17 15.13 16.33
CA ARG A 291 -3.50 15.53 14.95
C ARG A 291 -4.97 15.23 14.67
N GLY A 292 -5.76 16.25 14.34
CA GLY A 292 -7.19 16.12 14.05
C GLY A 292 -7.48 15.47 12.68
N VAL A 293 -8.65 14.85 12.54
CA VAL A 293 -9.09 14.14 11.31
C VAL A 293 -9.12 15.01 10.05
N PHE A 294 -9.35 16.31 10.23
CA PHE A 294 -9.64 17.24 9.13
C PHE A 294 -8.44 18.12 8.75
N GLU A 295 -7.24 17.81 9.23
CA GLU A 295 -6.03 18.59 8.94
C GLU A 295 -5.60 18.45 7.48
N ASP A 296 -5.66 17.23 6.92
CA ASP A 296 -5.28 16.93 5.54
C ASP A 296 -6.51 16.78 4.62
N LYS A 297 -6.36 17.16 3.34
CA LYS A 297 -7.42 17.01 2.31
C LYS A 297 -7.35 15.62 1.69
N VAL A 298 -7.81 14.62 2.44
CA VAL A 298 -7.74 13.21 2.03
C VAL A 298 -9.05 12.74 1.40
N ALA A 299 -8.99 11.82 0.45
CA ALA A 299 -10.15 11.16 -0.17
C ALA A 299 -10.85 10.15 0.77
N ASN A 300 -11.08 10.54 2.03
CA ASN A 300 -11.75 9.73 3.05
C ASN A 300 -13.18 10.22 3.30
N PHE A 301 -13.98 9.39 3.98
CA PHE A 301 -15.38 9.66 4.27
C PHE A 301 -15.57 10.96 5.05
N TRP A 302 -14.70 11.18 6.04
CA TRP A 302 -14.78 12.31 6.96
C TRP A 302 -14.54 13.66 6.29
N CYS A 303 -13.47 13.77 5.49
CA CYS A 303 -13.16 14.98 4.74
C CYS A 303 -14.27 15.34 3.76
N CYS A 304 -14.82 14.33 3.07
CA CYS A 304 -15.93 14.53 2.13
C CYS A 304 -17.22 14.96 2.83
N LEU A 305 -17.58 14.32 3.95
CA LEU A 305 -18.76 14.68 4.72
C LEU A 305 -18.63 16.08 5.35
N ASN A 306 -17.43 16.46 5.77
CA ASN A 306 -17.12 17.77 6.33
C ASN A 306 -17.29 18.93 5.33
N VAL A 307 -17.42 18.66 4.03
CA VAL A 307 -17.78 19.68 3.02
C VAL A 307 -19.23 20.12 3.20
N PHE A 308 -20.14 19.16 3.36
CA PHE A 308 -21.58 19.40 3.46
C PHE A 308 -22.04 19.70 4.89
N TYR A 309 -21.47 19.00 5.87
CA TYR A 309 -21.79 19.13 7.26
C TYR A 309 -20.52 19.33 8.08
N LYS A 310 -20.30 20.53 8.63
CA LYS A 310 -19.07 20.92 9.34
C LYS A 310 -18.94 20.21 10.70
N ILE A 311 -18.65 18.92 10.69
CA ILE A 311 -18.55 18.04 11.89
C ILE A 311 -17.58 18.63 12.92
N ARG A 312 -16.48 19.24 12.45
CA ARG A 312 -15.46 19.88 13.30
C ARG A 312 -16.04 20.91 14.28
N ASN A 313 -17.17 21.54 13.94
CA ASN A 313 -17.78 22.56 14.80
C ASN A 313 -18.62 21.97 15.94
N TYR A 314 -18.98 20.69 15.87
CA TYR A 314 -19.93 20.06 16.79
C TYR A 314 -19.33 18.90 17.60
N VAL A 315 -18.24 18.30 17.13
CA VAL A 315 -17.65 17.08 17.73
C VAL A 315 -16.18 17.34 18.09
N SER A 316 -15.80 17.01 19.33
CA SER A 316 -14.40 17.08 19.78
C SER A 316 -13.53 16.04 19.10
N ASN A 317 -12.22 16.29 18.98
CA ASN A 317 -11.27 15.35 18.37
C ASN A 317 -11.29 13.97 19.05
N ASP A 318 -11.40 13.90 20.37
CA ASP A 318 -11.47 12.62 21.10
C ASP A 318 -12.74 11.82 20.78
N SER A 319 -13.87 12.51 20.65
CA SER A 319 -15.14 11.88 20.26
C SER A 319 -15.06 11.41 18.81
N MET A 320 -14.44 12.21 17.94
CA MET A 320 -14.21 11.85 16.55
C MET A 320 -13.33 10.60 16.43
N ALA A 321 -12.25 10.50 17.22
CA ALA A 321 -11.39 9.30 17.25
C ALA A 321 -12.17 8.03 17.59
N LYS A 322 -13.11 8.11 18.55
CA LYS A 322 -13.98 6.97 18.92
C LYS A 322 -14.95 6.60 17.80
N ILE A 323 -15.55 7.59 17.14
CA ILE A 323 -16.46 7.37 16.00
C ILE A 323 -15.70 6.71 14.84
N CYS A 324 -14.55 7.28 14.44
CA CYS A 324 -13.71 6.70 13.40
C CYS A 324 -13.28 5.27 13.73
N LEU A 325 -12.90 5.00 14.98
CA LEU A 325 -12.54 3.65 15.43
C LEU A 325 -13.72 2.68 15.26
N PHE A 326 -14.91 3.08 15.71
CA PHE A 326 -16.11 2.26 15.58
C PHE A 326 -16.44 1.96 14.12
N ASP A 327 -16.47 2.97 13.26
CA ASP A 327 -16.81 2.80 11.84
C ASP A 327 -15.76 2.01 11.08
N THR A 328 -14.48 2.18 11.40
CA THR A 328 -13.40 1.37 10.83
C THR A 328 -13.54 -0.09 11.24
N VAL A 329 -13.76 -0.38 12.53
CA VAL A 329 -13.95 -1.77 12.98
C VAL A 329 -15.21 -2.37 12.36
N PHE A 330 -16.32 -1.64 12.34
CA PHE A 330 -17.58 -2.09 11.76
C PHE A 330 -17.46 -2.41 10.27
N SER A 331 -16.73 -1.58 9.51
CA SER A 331 -16.52 -1.78 8.07
C SER A 331 -15.55 -2.92 7.74
N VAL A 332 -14.53 -3.17 8.58
CA VAL A 332 -13.54 -4.26 8.37
C VAL A 332 -14.09 -5.63 8.79
N LEU A 333 -14.91 -5.69 9.85
CA LEU A 333 -15.29 -6.92 10.52
C LEU A 333 -15.97 -7.97 9.60
N PRO A 334 -16.91 -7.63 8.69
CA PRO A 334 -17.53 -8.61 7.82
C PRO A 334 -16.53 -9.36 6.92
N SER A 335 -15.55 -8.63 6.37
CA SER A 335 -14.48 -9.21 5.56
C SER A 335 -13.59 -10.16 6.38
N CYS A 336 -13.26 -9.77 7.61
CA CYS A 336 -12.43 -10.58 8.51
C CYS A 336 -13.14 -11.86 8.98
N VAL A 337 -14.43 -11.77 9.30
CA VAL A 337 -15.25 -12.93 9.70
C VAL A 337 -15.39 -13.91 8.54
N ASP A 338 -15.68 -13.44 7.33
CA ASP A 338 -15.74 -14.30 6.14
C ASP A 338 -14.40 -15.02 5.87
N LEU A 339 -13.29 -14.32 6.08
CA LEU A 339 -11.95 -14.87 5.94
C LEU A 339 -11.63 -15.93 7.00
N PHE A 340 -12.00 -15.68 8.26
CA PHE A 340 -11.82 -16.64 9.35
C PHE A 340 -12.57 -17.94 9.11
N LEU A 341 -13.83 -17.84 8.65
CA LEU A 341 -14.66 -19.00 8.34
C LEU A 341 -14.15 -19.79 7.14
N ASN A 342 -13.51 -19.12 6.17
CA ASN A 342 -13.01 -19.75 4.94
C ASN A 342 -11.62 -19.20 4.57
N PRO A 343 -10.54 -19.64 5.27
CA PRO A 343 -9.20 -19.07 5.15
C PRO A 343 -8.49 -19.54 3.88
N THR A 344 -8.96 -19.07 2.73
CA THR A 344 -8.33 -19.30 1.43
C THR A 344 -7.42 -18.15 1.06
N PHE A 345 -6.32 -18.41 0.34
CA PHE A 345 -5.40 -17.35 -0.08
C PHE A 345 -6.08 -16.31 -1.00
N HIS A 346 -7.09 -16.71 -1.79
CA HIS A 346 -7.86 -15.77 -2.60
C HIS A 346 -8.67 -14.80 -1.74
N LYS A 347 -9.42 -15.31 -0.75
CA LYS A 347 -10.16 -14.47 0.19
C LYS A 347 -9.22 -13.61 1.04
N PHE A 348 -8.05 -14.13 1.40
CA PHE A 348 -7.02 -13.36 2.13
C PHE A 348 -6.60 -12.12 1.34
N LYS A 349 -6.29 -12.24 0.04
CA LYS A 349 -5.93 -11.09 -0.80
C LYS A 349 -7.06 -10.06 -0.92
N LEU A 350 -8.30 -10.52 -1.09
CA LEU A 350 -9.46 -9.61 -1.12
C LEU A 350 -9.69 -8.94 0.24
N SER A 351 -9.48 -9.66 1.33
CA SER A 351 -9.59 -9.10 2.69
C SER A 351 -8.49 -8.08 2.98
N LEU A 352 -7.27 -8.27 2.46
CA LEU A 352 -6.22 -7.24 2.50
C LEU A 352 -6.65 -5.94 1.80
N ILE A 353 -7.29 -6.04 0.62
CA ILE A 353 -7.85 -4.87 -0.09
C ILE A 353 -8.98 -4.24 0.72
N ASN A 354 -9.95 -5.03 1.20
CA ASN A 354 -11.13 -4.54 1.90
C ASN A 354 -10.74 -3.88 3.24
N SER A 355 -9.84 -4.52 4.01
CA SER A 355 -9.34 -3.97 5.27
C SER A 355 -8.61 -2.65 5.04
N SER A 356 -7.63 -2.62 4.15
CA SER A 356 -6.86 -1.39 3.88
C SER A 356 -7.72 -0.26 3.32
N LEU A 357 -8.72 -0.55 2.48
CA LEU A 357 -9.70 0.46 2.03
C LEU A 357 -10.58 0.97 3.17
N ALA A 358 -11.07 0.09 4.04
CA ALA A 358 -11.87 0.51 5.19
C ALA A 358 -11.07 1.41 6.14
N PHE A 359 -9.81 1.06 6.44
CA PHE A 359 -8.92 1.94 7.19
C PHE A 359 -8.70 3.28 6.45
N PHE A 360 -8.44 3.28 5.14
CA PHE A 360 -8.27 4.52 4.38
C PHE A 360 -9.53 5.40 4.37
N LEU A 361 -10.72 4.81 4.28
CA LEU A 361 -11.98 5.54 4.17
C LEU A 361 -12.49 6.06 5.51
N PHE A 362 -12.33 5.28 6.59
CA PHE A 362 -13.03 5.53 7.86
C PHE A 362 -12.10 5.77 9.07
N SER A 363 -10.77 5.61 8.94
CA SER A 363 -9.86 5.84 10.06
C SER A 363 -9.74 7.33 10.43
N PHE A 364 -9.34 7.56 11.68
CA PHE A 364 -9.08 8.88 12.25
C PHE A 364 -7.87 9.55 11.60
N GLN A 365 -6.80 8.78 11.39
CA GLN A 365 -5.54 9.25 10.80
C GLN A 365 -5.31 8.54 9.47
N VAL A 366 -5.40 9.34 8.42
CA VAL A 366 -5.17 8.93 7.04
C VAL A 366 -4.43 10.09 6.38
N HIS A 367 -3.45 9.76 5.54
CA HIS A 367 -2.78 10.72 4.66
C HIS A 367 -3.04 10.33 3.21
N GLU A 368 -2.92 11.25 2.26
CA GLU A 368 -3.21 10.98 0.85
C GLU A 368 -2.35 9.84 0.29
N LYS A 369 -1.09 9.77 0.75
CA LYS A 369 -0.09 8.74 0.40
C LYS A 369 -0.47 7.34 0.89
N SER A 370 -1.32 7.22 1.92
CA SER A 370 -1.68 5.92 2.51
C SER A 370 -2.51 5.05 1.57
N ILE A 371 -3.07 5.61 0.49
CA ILE A 371 -3.72 4.83 -0.57
C ILE A 371 -2.79 3.77 -1.19
N LEU A 372 -1.47 3.98 -1.13
CA LEU A 372 -0.48 3.01 -1.58
C LEU A 372 -0.57 1.66 -0.86
N LEU A 373 -0.99 1.66 0.42
CA LEU A 373 -1.23 0.43 1.19
C LEU A 373 -2.33 -0.41 0.56
N VAL A 374 -3.34 0.24 -0.04
CA VAL A 374 -4.39 -0.46 -0.82
C VAL A 374 -3.86 -0.87 -2.20
N SER A 375 -3.10 0.01 -2.85
CA SER A 375 -2.58 -0.22 -4.20
C SER A 375 -1.72 -1.48 -4.31
N ILE A 376 -0.96 -1.86 -3.26
CA ILE A 376 -0.16 -3.08 -3.30
C ILE A 376 -1.03 -4.35 -3.38
N PRO A 377 -1.94 -4.66 -2.44
CA PRO A 377 -2.90 -5.75 -2.59
C PRO A 377 -3.66 -5.75 -3.93
N ILE A 378 -4.01 -4.56 -4.46
CA ILE A 378 -4.63 -4.40 -5.78
C ILE A 378 -3.70 -4.88 -6.90
N LEU A 379 -2.42 -4.48 -6.91
CA LEU A 379 -1.42 -4.99 -7.86
C LEU A 379 -1.29 -6.52 -7.79
N LEU A 380 -1.31 -7.08 -6.58
CA LEU A 380 -1.24 -8.53 -6.36
C LEU A 380 -2.53 -9.29 -6.75
N GLN A 381 -3.66 -8.59 -6.88
CA GLN A 381 -4.96 -9.08 -7.33
C GLN A 381 -5.20 -8.85 -8.83
N PHE A 382 -4.38 -8.03 -9.48
CA PHE A 382 -4.46 -7.73 -10.91
C PHE A 382 -4.58 -8.98 -11.82
N PRO A 383 -3.85 -10.09 -11.59
CA PRO A 383 -4.00 -11.30 -12.42
C PRO A 383 -5.39 -11.96 -12.36
N GLN A 384 -6.18 -11.66 -11.33
CA GLN A 384 -7.53 -12.20 -11.13
C GLN A 384 -8.61 -11.24 -11.59
N ASP A 385 -8.44 -9.93 -11.37
CA ASP A 385 -9.47 -8.92 -11.66
C ASP A 385 -8.86 -7.65 -12.29
N GLN A 386 -8.43 -7.81 -13.53
CA GLN A 386 -7.60 -6.84 -14.24
C GLN A 386 -8.25 -5.44 -14.38
N PHE A 387 -9.53 -5.35 -14.78
CA PHE A 387 -10.16 -4.06 -15.09
C PHE A 387 -10.40 -3.18 -13.85
N PRO A 388 -11.03 -3.67 -12.76
CA PRO A 388 -11.17 -2.89 -11.53
C PRO A 388 -9.82 -2.50 -10.94
N CYS A 389 -8.82 -3.41 -10.98
CA CYS A 389 -7.47 -3.11 -10.50
C CYS A 389 -6.80 -2.01 -11.34
N PHE A 390 -6.89 -2.09 -12.67
CA PHE A 390 -6.37 -1.05 -13.57
C PHE A 390 -6.99 0.32 -13.28
N TRP A 391 -8.32 0.38 -13.20
CA TRP A 391 -9.02 1.62 -12.92
C TRP A 391 -8.65 2.17 -11.53
N PHE A 392 -8.59 1.32 -10.51
CA PHE A 392 -8.15 1.71 -9.17
C PHE A 392 -6.75 2.32 -9.15
N LEU A 393 -5.79 1.74 -9.87
CA LEU A 393 -4.40 2.22 -9.91
C LEU A 393 -4.29 3.61 -10.56
N ILE A 394 -5.12 3.92 -11.56
CA ILE A 394 -5.18 5.27 -12.12
C ILE A 394 -5.77 6.24 -11.10
N ILE A 395 -6.90 5.89 -10.47
CA ILE A 395 -7.57 6.79 -9.51
C ILE A 395 -6.72 7.03 -8.25
N SER A 396 -6.00 6.01 -7.77
CA SER A 396 -5.05 6.17 -6.65
C SER A 396 -3.92 7.14 -7.00
N THR A 397 -3.36 7.07 -8.21
CA THR A 397 -2.36 8.05 -8.66
C THR A 397 -2.97 9.45 -8.78
N PHE A 398 -4.17 9.58 -9.37
CA PHE A 398 -4.89 10.85 -9.48
C PHE A 398 -5.22 11.47 -8.11
N SER A 399 -5.57 10.65 -7.11
CA SER A 399 -5.90 11.12 -5.75
C SER A 399 -4.75 11.84 -5.04
N MET A 400 -3.51 11.64 -5.50
CA MET A 400 -2.29 12.28 -4.98
C MET A 400 -1.80 13.41 -5.89
N SER A 401 -2.55 13.80 -6.92
CA SER A 401 -2.09 14.76 -7.93
C SER A 401 -1.80 16.16 -7.39
N HIS A 402 -2.54 16.62 -6.37
CA HIS A 402 -2.27 17.90 -5.70
C HIS A 402 -0.91 17.91 -4.99
N LEU A 403 -0.48 16.76 -4.44
CA LEU A 403 0.84 16.61 -3.82
C LEU A 403 1.95 16.76 -4.86
N PHE A 404 1.77 16.13 -6.02
CA PHE A 404 2.73 16.22 -7.13
C PHE A 404 2.86 17.64 -7.69
N MET A 405 1.76 18.41 -7.69
CA MET A 405 1.78 19.83 -8.03
C MET A 405 2.53 20.64 -6.96
N LYS A 406 2.27 20.38 -5.68
CA LYS A 406 2.95 21.05 -4.56
C LYS A 406 4.47 20.86 -4.58
N ASP A 407 4.94 19.67 -4.95
CA ASP A 407 6.38 19.36 -5.00
C ASP A 407 7.03 19.67 -6.36
N ASN A 408 6.33 20.35 -7.28
CA ASN A 408 6.82 20.69 -8.63
C ASN A 408 7.20 19.49 -9.53
N ILE A 409 6.58 18.31 -9.32
CA ILE A 409 6.83 17.08 -10.11
C ILE A 409 5.68 16.73 -11.07
N LEU A 410 4.97 17.75 -11.57
CA LEU A 410 3.82 17.60 -12.46
C LEU A 410 4.16 16.88 -13.78
N ILE A 411 5.29 17.23 -14.42
CA ILE A 411 5.71 16.64 -15.69
C ILE A 411 5.94 15.12 -15.54
N PRO A 412 6.73 14.65 -14.55
CA PRO A 412 6.80 13.23 -14.19
C PRO A 412 5.45 12.56 -13.98
N TYR A 413 4.54 13.22 -13.26
CA TYR A 413 3.22 12.68 -12.96
C TYR A 413 2.41 12.42 -14.23
N ILE A 414 2.30 13.42 -15.11
CA ILE A 414 1.57 13.29 -16.38
C ILE A 414 2.24 12.23 -17.26
N GLY A 415 3.56 12.29 -17.41
CA GLY A 415 4.34 11.38 -18.24
C GLY A 415 4.19 9.91 -17.82
N LEU A 416 4.37 9.60 -16.54
CA LEU A 416 4.24 8.24 -16.02
C LEU A 416 2.80 7.73 -16.06
N THR A 417 1.82 8.59 -15.75
CA THR A 417 0.40 8.19 -15.76
C THR A 417 -0.08 7.87 -17.17
N VAL A 418 0.27 8.71 -18.16
CA VAL A 418 -0.04 8.46 -19.58
C VAL A 418 0.70 7.22 -20.07
N PHE A 419 1.99 7.09 -19.75
CA PHE A 419 2.77 5.90 -20.11
C PHE A 419 2.14 4.61 -19.56
N PHE A 420 1.80 4.58 -18.27
CA PHE A 420 1.17 3.44 -17.62
C PHE A 420 -0.17 3.08 -18.27
N TYR A 421 -1.01 4.09 -18.55
CA TYR A 421 -2.29 3.90 -19.24
C TYR A 421 -2.10 3.27 -20.64
N LEU A 422 -1.21 3.84 -21.46
CA LEU A 422 -0.93 3.34 -22.81
C LEU A 422 -0.26 1.96 -22.80
N PHE A 423 0.62 1.70 -21.83
CA PHE A 423 1.25 0.40 -21.66
C PHE A 423 0.20 -0.68 -21.37
N ILE A 424 -0.74 -0.42 -20.47
CA ILE A 424 -1.80 -1.39 -20.15
C ILE A 424 -2.72 -1.61 -21.34
N LEU A 425 -3.11 -0.56 -22.08
CA LEU A 425 -3.94 -0.70 -23.28
C LEU A 425 -3.24 -1.46 -24.41
N SER A 426 -1.92 -1.32 -24.55
CA SER A 426 -1.16 -2.07 -25.57
C SER A 426 -0.92 -3.51 -25.15
N ALA A 427 -0.66 -3.77 -23.87
CA ALA A 427 -0.46 -5.11 -23.35
C ALA A 427 -1.77 -5.90 -23.20
N LEU A 428 -2.89 -5.21 -22.97
CA LEU A 428 -4.20 -5.81 -22.70
C LEU A 428 -5.31 -5.09 -23.47
N ASP A 429 -6.08 -5.85 -24.27
CA ASP A 429 -7.24 -5.30 -24.98
C ASP A 429 -8.35 -4.91 -23.98
N LEU A 430 -8.59 -3.61 -23.82
CA LEU A 430 -9.58 -3.05 -22.89
C LEU A 430 -10.97 -3.68 -23.04
N LYS A 431 -11.40 -3.97 -24.28
CA LYS A 431 -12.71 -4.61 -24.51
C LYS A 431 -12.73 -6.01 -23.90
N SER A 432 -11.65 -6.76 -24.08
CA SER A 432 -11.46 -8.11 -23.52
C SER A 432 -11.44 -8.09 -21.99
N ILE A 433 -10.69 -7.17 -21.39
CA ILE A 433 -10.59 -7.08 -19.92
C ILE A 433 -11.94 -6.74 -19.29
N ILE A 434 -12.65 -5.73 -19.82
CA ILE A 434 -13.97 -5.34 -19.33
C ILE A 434 -14.93 -6.53 -19.42
N THR A 435 -15.00 -7.16 -20.58
CA THR A 435 -15.89 -8.32 -20.80
C THR A 435 -15.58 -9.44 -19.81
N THR A 436 -14.31 -9.76 -19.60
CA THR A 436 -13.87 -10.79 -18.65
C THR A 436 -14.26 -10.43 -17.21
N SER A 437 -14.08 -9.18 -16.80
CA SER A 437 -14.44 -8.72 -15.45
C SER A 437 -15.95 -8.70 -15.19
N VAL A 438 -16.75 -8.36 -16.20
CA VAL A 438 -18.22 -8.38 -16.11
C VAL A 438 -18.73 -9.82 -16.00
N ILE A 439 -18.17 -10.73 -16.81
CA ILE A 439 -18.49 -12.16 -16.75
C ILE A 439 -18.10 -12.73 -15.37
N SER A 440 -16.89 -12.41 -14.88
CA SER A 440 -16.43 -12.90 -13.57
C SER A 440 -17.33 -12.39 -12.44
N ALA A 441 -17.70 -11.11 -12.44
CA ALA A 441 -18.63 -10.53 -11.48
C ALA A 441 -20.00 -11.22 -11.52
N GLN A 442 -20.52 -11.55 -12.70
CA GLN A 442 -21.80 -12.23 -12.85
C GLN A 442 -21.78 -13.66 -12.30
N THR A 443 -20.71 -14.44 -12.50
CA THR A 443 -20.61 -15.80 -11.95
C THR A 443 -20.65 -15.83 -10.42
N ARG A 444 -20.31 -14.70 -9.78
CA ARG A 444 -20.35 -14.51 -8.32
C ARG A 444 -21.77 -14.20 -7.83
N VAL A 445 -22.65 -13.62 -8.64
CA VAL A 445 -24.03 -13.25 -8.24
C VAL A 445 -24.93 -14.50 -8.07
N PRO A 446 -25.61 -14.68 -6.91
CA PRO A 446 -26.59 -15.75 -6.72
C PRO A 446 -27.71 -15.70 -7.79
N SER A 447 -28.21 -16.86 -8.23
CA SER A 447 -29.22 -16.96 -9.31
C SER A 447 -30.51 -16.17 -9.07
N PHE A 448 -30.80 -15.79 -7.83
CA PHE A 448 -31.95 -15.00 -7.43
C PHE A 448 -31.89 -13.54 -7.91
N PHE A 449 -30.70 -12.95 -8.00
CA PHE A 449 -30.49 -11.64 -8.63
C PHE A 449 -30.24 -11.86 -10.12
N GLY A 450 -31.12 -11.34 -10.97
CA GLY A 450 -31.24 -11.68 -12.40
C GLY A 450 -29.92 -11.70 -13.18
N ARG A 451 -29.30 -12.89 -13.30
CA ARG A 451 -28.08 -13.14 -14.10
C ARG A 451 -28.20 -12.65 -15.55
N LYS A 452 -29.41 -12.54 -16.09
CA LYS A 452 -29.67 -12.20 -17.50
C LYS A 452 -29.46 -10.71 -17.82
N PHE A 453 -29.56 -9.80 -16.85
CA PHE A 453 -29.47 -8.35 -17.08
C PHE A 453 -28.02 -7.87 -17.32
N MET A 454 -27.04 -8.43 -16.61
CA MET A 454 -25.64 -7.96 -16.66
C MET A 454 -24.81 -8.48 -17.85
N LEU A 455 -25.22 -9.57 -18.53
CA LEU A 455 -24.59 -10.02 -19.77
C LEU A 455 -25.09 -9.29 -21.01
N ASN A 456 -26.07 -8.41 -20.85
CA ASN A 456 -26.52 -7.65 -21.99
C ASN A 456 -25.34 -6.81 -22.50
N ILE A 457 -25.10 -6.82 -23.81
CA ILE A 457 -24.02 -6.04 -24.46
C ILE A 457 -24.09 -4.57 -23.99
N ASP A 458 -25.29 -4.10 -23.67
CA ASP A 458 -25.57 -2.80 -23.10
C ASP A 458 -24.88 -2.57 -21.74
N PHE A 459 -24.78 -3.56 -20.84
CA PHE A 459 -24.14 -3.38 -19.53
C PHE A 459 -22.61 -3.25 -19.64
N CYS A 460 -21.93 -4.11 -20.42
CA CYS A 460 -20.51 -3.95 -20.71
C CYS A 460 -20.22 -2.59 -21.37
N ARG A 461 -21.12 -2.14 -22.26
CA ARG A 461 -21.04 -0.83 -22.89
C ARG A 461 -21.20 0.30 -21.86
N ILE A 462 -22.14 0.18 -20.93
CA ILE A 462 -22.33 1.14 -19.83
C ILE A 462 -21.06 1.23 -18.97
N VAL A 463 -20.52 0.10 -18.51
CA VAL A 463 -19.29 0.08 -17.69
C VAL A 463 -18.12 0.75 -18.43
N LYS A 464 -17.98 0.48 -19.73
CA LYS A 464 -16.98 1.14 -20.57
C LYS A 464 -17.19 2.66 -20.66
N TRP A 465 -18.42 3.12 -20.86
CA TRP A 465 -18.74 4.55 -20.88
C TRP A 465 -18.46 5.22 -19.53
N VAL A 466 -18.86 4.59 -18.42
CA VAL A 466 -18.58 5.10 -17.08
C VAL A 466 -17.07 5.22 -16.84
N PHE A 467 -16.28 4.24 -17.27
CA PHE A 467 -14.82 4.33 -17.21
C PHE A 467 -14.26 5.49 -18.02
N HIS A 468 -14.67 5.66 -19.27
CA HIS A 468 -14.18 6.78 -20.10
C HIS A 468 -14.62 8.14 -19.56
N LEU A 469 -15.85 8.25 -19.06
CA LEU A 469 -16.32 9.45 -18.35
C LEU A 469 -15.49 9.70 -17.09
N SER A 470 -15.13 8.65 -16.36
CA SER A 470 -14.25 8.75 -15.19
C SER A 470 -12.86 9.28 -15.55
N MET A 471 -12.25 8.75 -16.62
CA MET A 471 -10.95 9.23 -17.10
C MET A 471 -11.02 10.67 -17.62
N LEU A 472 -12.10 11.03 -18.31
CA LEU A 472 -12.35 12.40 -18.76
C LEU A 472 -12.51 13.36 -17.57
N GLY A 473 -13.20 12.94 -16.50
CA GLY A 473 -13.32 13.72 -15.27
C GLY A 473 -11.96 13.99 -14.62
N CYS A 474 -11.09 12.98 -14.51
CA CYS A 474 -9.72 13.18 -14.03
C CYS A 474 -8.95 14.20 -14.87
N LEU A 475 -9.06 14.11 -16.21
CA LEU A 475 -8.41 15.03 -17.13
C LEU A 475 -8.93 16.46 -16.96
N ILE A 476 -10.24 16.65 -16.93
CA ILE A 476 -10.88 17.97 -16.77
C ILE A 476 -10.44 18.60 -15.45
N ILE A 477 -10.51 17.86 -14.34
CA ILE A 477 -10.11 18.39 -13.02
C ILE A 477 -8.62 18.77 -13.03
N THR A 478 -7.76 17.92 -13.60
CA THR A 478 -6.32 18.21 -13.71
C THR A 478 -6.05 19.45 -14.55
N VAL A 479 -6.69 19.58 -15.72
CA VAL A 479 -6.52 20.75 -16.60
C VAL A 479 -7.03 22.00 -15.89
N CYS A 480 -8.22 21.96 -15.30
CA CYS A 480 -8.77 23.09 -14.56
C CYS A 480 -7.86 23.51 -13.39
N SER A 481 -7.28 22.58 -12.64
CA SER A 481 -6.36 22.92 -11.55
C SER A 481 -5.05 23.57 -12.01
N LEU A 482 -4.70 23.46 -13.29
CA LEU A 482 -3.48 24.02 -13.87
C LEU A 482 -3.72 25.34 -14.59
N THR A 483 -4.91 25.56 -15.14
CA THR A 483 -5.21 26.70 -16.00
C THR A 483 -6.07 27.76 -15.33
N LEU A 484 -6.85 27.38 -14.32
CA LEU A 484 -7.79 28.27 -13.65
C LEU A 484 -7.33 28.50 -12.21
N GLU A 485 -7.32 29.76 -11.80
CA GLU A 485 -7.08 30.11 -10.40
C GLU A 485 -8.30 29.75 -9.55
N PRO A 486 -8.10 29.21 -8.33
CA PRO A 486 -9.21 28.94 -7.43
C PRO A 486 -9.89 30.26 -7.03
N PRO A 487 -11.22 30.31 -6.93
CA PRO A 487 -11.91 31.50 -6.45
C PRO A 487 -11.38 31.92 -5.06
N GLU A 488 -11.20 33.22 -4.80
CA GLU A 488 -10.67 33.73 -3.52
C GLU A 488 -11.44 33.20 -2.29
N LYS A 489 -12.75 32.98 -2.44
CA LYS A 489 -13.61 32.42 -1.38
C LYS A 489 -13.29 30.95 -1.05
N TYR A 490 -12.70 30.21 -1.99
CA TYR A 490 -12.41 28.77 -1.90
C TYR A 490 -10.99 28.45 -2.40
N PRO A 491 -9.94 28.84 -1.66
CA PRO A 491 -8.55 28.63 -2.08
C PRO A 491 -8.20 27.14 -2.26
N ASP A 492 -8.79 26.26 -1.45
CA ASP A 492 -8.55 24.81 -1.48
C ASP A 492 -9.50 24.05 -2.43
N LEU A 493 -10.15 24.73 -3.38
CA LEU A 493 -11.19 24.13 -4.22
C LEU A 493 -10.67 22.88 -4.98
N TYR A 494 -9.53 22.98 -5.65
CA TYR A 494 -9.00 21.88 -6.46
C TYR A 494 -8.56 20.66 -5.64
N PRO A 495 -7.75 20.80 -4.57
CA PRO A 495 -7.45 19.68 -3.68
C PRO A 495 -8.71 18.99 -3.15
N LEU A 496 -9.74 19.77 -2.81
CA LEU A 496 -11.00 19.22 -2.32
C LEU A 496 -11.79 18.49 -3.41
N LEU A 497 -11.83 19.02 -4.63
CA LEU A 497 -12.49 18.36 -5.77
C LEU A 497 -11.80 17.03 -6.13
N ILE A 498 -10.46 17.01 -6.14
CA ILE A 498 -9.66 15.79 -6.37
C ILE A 498 -9.99 14.75 -5.29
N SER A 499 -9.93 15.16 -4.02
CA SER A 499 -10.25 14.30 -2.87
C SER A 499 -11.68 13.73 -2.97
N PHE A 500 -12.68 14.58 -3.20
CA PHE A 500 -14.09 14.17 -3.28
C PHE A 500 -14.35 13.23 -4.47
N TYR A 501 -13.77 13.55 -5.63
CA TYR A 501 -13.89 12.72 -6.83
C TYR A 501 -13.28 11.33 -6.61
N SER A 502 -12.08 11.27 -6.04
CA SER A 502 -11.41 10.02 -5.71
C SER A 502 -12.14 9.21 -4.63
N PHE A 503 -12.72 9.87 -3.62
CA PHE A 503 -13.49 9.21 -2.56
C PHE A 503 -14.68 8.43 -3.12
N ILE A 504 -15.45 9.01 -4.06
CA ILE A 504 -16.58 8.32 -4.69
C ILE A 504 -16.11 7.01 -5.36
N HIS A 505 -14.99 7.06 -6.07
CA HIS A 505 -14.42 5.88 -6.71
C HIS A 505 -13.96 4.84 -5.68
N PHE A 506 -13.23 5.25 -4.64
CA PHE A 506 -12.76 4.35 -3.59
C PHE A 506 -13.91 3.68 -2.84
N LEU A 507 -15.01 4.39 -2.59
CA LEU A 507 -16.22 3.81 -2.00
C LEU A 507 -16.84 2.75 -2.92
N LEU A 508 -16.93 3.01 -4.23
CA LEU A 508 -17.43 2.03 -5.21
C LEU A 508 -16.53 0.79 -5.28
N PHE A 509 -15.21 0.98 -5.27
CA PHE A 509 -14.26 -0.14 -5.22
C PHE A 509 -14.37 -0.93 -3.91
N PHE A 510 -14.54 -0.26 -2.78
CA PHE A 510 -14.74 -0.90 -1.48
C PHE A 510 -15.98 -1.80 -1.49
N ILE A 511 -17.11 -1.32 -2.02
CA ILE A 511 -18.32 -2.13 -2.19
C ILE A 511 -18.07 -3.32 -3.13
N TYR A 512 -17.41 -3.06 -4.27
CA TYR A 512 -17.09 -4.08 -5.26
C TYR A 512 -16.23 -5.23 -4.70
N PHE A 513 -15.14 -4.92 -4.00
CA PHE A 513 -14.22 -5.93 -3.48
C PHE A 513 -14.81 -6.68 -2.27
N ASN A 514 -15.64 -6.05 -1.45
CA ASN A 514 -16.42 -6.75 -0.42
C ASN A 514 -17.40 -7.74 -1.05
N PHE A 515 -18.15 -7.30 -2.06
CA PHE A 515 -19.06 -8.17 -2.80
C PHE A 515 -18.31 -9.34 -3.45
N SER A 516 -17.15 -9.06 -4.06
CA SER A 516 -16.28 -10.08 -4.65
C SER A 516 -15.81 -11.12 -3.64
N GLN A 517 -15.45 -10.70 -2.42
CA GLN A 517 -14.98 -11.60 -1.38
C GLN A 517 -16.10 -12.52 -0.88
N ILE A 518 -17.22 -11.94 -0.46
CA ILE A 518 -18.36 -12.68 0.11
C ILE A 518 -18.94 -13.66 -0.92
N SER A 519 -19.02 -13.22 -2.18
CA SER A 519 -19.57 -14.03 -3.27
C SER A 519 -18.59 -15.09 -3.80
N SER A 520 -17.34 -15.09 -3.35
CA SER A 520 -16.35 -16.11 -3.71
C SER A 520 -16.73 -17.44 -3.05
N LYS A 521 -17.49 -18.27 -3.77
CA LYS A 521 -17.75 -19.67 -3.39
C LYS A 521 -16.49 -20.49 -3.58
N VAL A 522 -15.80 -20.79 -2.49
CA VAL A 522 -14.76 -21.83 -2.49
C VAL A 522 -15.19 -22.89 -1.47
N CYS A 523 -15.69 -24.01 -1.99
CA CYS A 523 -15.93 -25.21 -1.21
C CYS A 523 -14.55 -25.76 -0.80
N VAL A 524 -14.25 -25.67 0.50
CA VAL A 524 -13.03 -26.27 1.07
C VAL A 524 -13.22 -27.78 1.06
N LYS A 525 -12.90 -28.44 -0.06
CA LYS A 525 -12.44 -29.83 -0.02
C LYS A 525 -10.93 -29.77 0.12
N LEU A 526 -10.45 -29.69 1.36
CA LEU A 526 -9.08 -30.06 1.67
C LEU A 526 -8.93 -31.54 1.34
N LYS A 527 -8.53 -31.85 0.10
CA LYS A 527 -7.83 -33.12 -0.17
C LYS A 527 -6.37 -32.88 0.20
N MET A 528 -6.04 -33.15 1.46
CA MET A 528 -4.66 -33.35 1.86
C MET A 528 -4.41 -34.87 1.88
N ASN A 529 -3.68 -35.35 0.88
CA ASN A 529 -2.96 -36.63 0.94
C ASN A 529 -1.51 -36.32 1.28
#